data_AF-A0A376RJ34-F1
#
_entry.id   AF-A0A376RJ34-F1
#
_cell.length_a   1.000
_cell.length_b   1.000
_cell.length_c   1.000
_cell.angle_alpha   90.00
_cell.angle_beta   90.00
_cell.angle_gamma   90.00
#
_symmetry.space_group_name_H-M   'P 1'
#
loop_
_entity.id
_entity.type
_entity.pdbx_description
1 polymer ?
#
loop_
_entity_poly.entity_id
_entity_poly.type
_entity_poly.pdbx_seq_one_letter_code
_entity_poly.pdbx_strand_id
1 'polypeptide(L)'
;MIVDLMRNDIGRVAVAGSVKVPELFVVEPFPAVHHLVSTITARLPEQLHASDLLRAAFPGGSITGAPKVRAMEIIDELEPQRRNAWCGSIGYLSFCGNMDTSITIRTLTAINGQIYCSAGGGIVADSQEEAEYQETFDKVNKILRQLEK
;
A
#
# COMPACT_ATOMS: atom_id res chain seq x y z
N MET A 1 -0.26 -10.07 10.50
CA MET A 1 -1.48 -9.46 9.93
C MET A 1 -1.31 -9.05 8.46
N ILE A 2 -0.58 -7.96 8.12
CA ILE A 2 -0.48 -7.53 6.71
C ILE A 2 0.26 -8.55 5.83
N VAL A 3 1.31 -9.19 6.37
CA VAL A 3 1.98 -10.31 5.67
C VAL A 3 0.99 -11.41 5.31
N ASP A 4 0.10 -11.79 6.23
CA ASP A 4 -0.90 -12.84 6.01
C ASP A 4 -1.95 -12.41 4.98
N LEU A 5 -2.36 -11.13 5.00
CA LEU A 5 -3.24 -10.56 3.98
C LEU A 5 -2.58 -10.65 2.60
N MET A 6 -1.32 -10.24 2.46
CA MET A 6 -0.61 -10.30 1.18
C MET A 6 -0.38 -11.74 0.71
N ARG A 7 -0.10 -12.68 1.63
CA ARG A 7 -0.04 -14.12 1.30
C ARG A 7 -1.39 -14.62 0.77
N ASN A 8 -2.50 -14.18 1.35
CA ASN A 8 -3.84 -14.55 0.90
C ASN A 8 -4.17 -13.96 -0.47
N ASP A 9 -3.90 -12.67 -0.66
CA ASP A 9 -4.17 -11.95 -1.91
C ASP A 9 -3.45 -12.59 -3.10
N ILE A 10 -2.11 -12.73 -3.01
CA ILE A 10 -1.35 -13.33 -4.11
C ILE A 10 -1.64 -14.84 -4.21
N GLY A 11 -1.90 -15.50 -3.09
CA GLY A 11 -2.17 -16.93 -3.01
C GLY A 11 -3.44 -17.35 -3.74
N ARG A 12 -4.38 -16.43 -3.98
CA ARG A 12 -5.59 -16.67 -4.78
C ARG A 12 -5.29 -17.06 -6.23
N VAL A 13 -4.20 -16.55 -6.79
CA VAL A 13 -3.84 -16.73 -8.21
C VAL A 13 -2.45 -17.36 -8.41
N ALA A 14 -1.68 -17.52 -7.35
CA ALA A 14 -0.36 -18.15 -7.40
C ALA A 14 -0.46 -19.68 -7.58
N VAL A 15 0.63 -20.28 -8.09
CA VAL A 15 0.83 -21.73 -8.09
C VAL A 15 0.76 -22.25 -6.64
N ALA A 16 -0.01 -23.33 -6.42
CA ALA A 16 -0.15 -23.95 -5.10
C ALA A 16 1.21 -24.27 -4.47
N GLY A 17 1.37 -23.95 -3.19
CA GLY A 17 2.62 -24.16 -2.45
C GLY A 17 3.80 -23.26 -2.85
N SER A 18 3.62 -22.31 -3.77
CA SER A 18 4.70 -21.41 -4.20
C SER A 18 4.88 -20.16 -3.33
N VAL A 19 3.87 -19.81 -2.52
CA VAL A 19 3.89 -18.63 -1.65
C VAL A 19 4.89 -18.82 -0.51
N LYS A 20 5.86 -17.91 -0.41
CA LYS A 20 6.91 -17.89 0.61
C LYS A 20 7.06 -16.50 1.20
N VAL A 21 7.63 -16.43 2.40
CA VAL A 21 7.99 -15.17 3.06
C VAL A 21 9.49 -15.19 3.32
N PRO A 22 10.32 -14.86 2.30
CA PRO A 22 11.78 -14.91 2.44
C PRO A 22 12.33 -13.93 3.47
N GLU A 23 11.66 -12.80 3.69
CA GLU A 23 12.12 -11.78 4.64
C GLU A 23 10.95 -11.27 5.49
N LEU A 24 11.21 -11.13 6.79
CA LEU A 24 10.27 -10.63 7.78
C LEU A 24 10.94 -9.54 8.60
N PHE A 25 10.22 -8.44 8.82
CA PHE A 25 10.57 -7.38 9.76
C PHE A 25 11.95 -6.73 9.52
N VAL A 26 12.25 -6.44 8.26
CA VAL A 26 13.45 -5.70 7.87
C VAL A 26 13.20 -4.20 8.07
N VAL A 27 14.08 -3.51 8.79
CA VAL A 27 13.99 -2.06 8.96
C VAL A 27 14.76 -1.36 7.85
N GLU A 28 14.07 -0.53 7.07
CA GLU A 28 14.64 0.25 5.99
C GLU A 28 14.66 1.75 6.34
N PRO A 29 15.83 2.41 6.31
CA PRO A 29 15.93 3.84 6.56
C PRO A 29 15.50 4.65 5.31
N PHE A 30 14.53 5.55 5.48
CA PHE A 30 14.16 6.56 4.47
C PHE A 30 14.31 7.98 5.01
N PRO A 31 14.33 9.01 4.14
CA PRO A 31 14.51 10.38 4.59
C PRO A 31 13.50 10.81 5.67
N ALA A 32 12.22 10.47 5.55
CA ALA A 32 11.20 10.89 6.51
C ALA A 32 11.17 10.01 7.77
N VAL A 33 11.26 8.70 7.60
CA VAL A 33 10.96 7.70 8.63
C VAL A 33 11.72 6.40 8.37
N HIS A 34 11.86 5.54 9.37
CA HIS A 34 12.28 4.14 9.19
C HIS A 34 11.02 3.27 8.99
N HIS A 35 11.02 2.40 8.00
CA HIS A 35 9.89 1.52 7.69
C HIS A 35 10.22 0.06 8.03
N LEU A 36 9.23 -0.65 8.58
CA LEU A 36 9.32 -2.10 8.76
C LEU A 36 8.72 -2.81 7.54
N VAL A 37 9.55 -3.52 6.80
CA VAL A 37 9.23 -4.16 5.52
C VAL A 37 9.28 -5.68 5.68
N SER A 38 8.46 -6.38 4.91
CA SER A 38 8.48 -7.83 4.79
C SER A 38 8.21 -8.22 3.35
N THR A 39 8.91 -9.26 2.87
CA THR A 39 8.90 -9.65 1.47
C THR A 39 8.12 -10.95 1.33
N ILE A 40 7.15 -10.98 0.41
CA ILE A 40 6.38 -12.17 0.05
C ILE A 40 6.65 -12.47 -1.42
N THR A 41 6.95 -13.73 -1.73
CA THR A 41 7.20 -14.19 -3.11
C THR A 41 6.27 -15.35 -3.47
N ALA A 42 5.94 -15.47 -4.75
CA ALA A 42 5.13 -16.56 -5.30
C ALA A 42 5.43 -16.76 -6.78
N ARG A 43 4.95 -17.85 -7.37
CA ARG A 43 4.99 -18.07 -8.83
C ARG A 43 3.61 -17.89 -9.42
N LEU A 44 3.50 -17.12 -10.50
CA LEU A 44 2.29 -17.01 -11.29
C LEU A 44 2.18 -18.22 -12.25
N PRO A 45 1.00 -18.87 -12.38
CA PRO A 45 0.79 -19.91 -13.38
C PRO A 45 1.00 -19.37 -14.81
N GLU A 46 1.56 -20.19 -15.70
CA GLU A 46 1.85 -19.80 -17.10
C GLU A 46 0.60 -19.37 -17.91
N GLN A 47 -0.60 -19.75 -17.45
CA GLN A 47 -1.87 -19.44 -18.11
C GLN A 47 -2.44 -18.07 -17.70
N LEU A 48 -1.90 -17.45 -16.65
CA LEU A 48 -2.37 -16.17 -16.13
C LEU A 48 -1.38 -15.06 -16.48
N HIS A 49 -1.91 -13.85 -16.61
CA HIS A 49 -1.11 -12.66 -16.87
C HIS A 49 -0.90 -11.87 -15.59
N ALA A 50 0.12 -11.01 -15.58
CA ALA A 50 0.37 -10.12 -14.44
C ALA A 50 -0.84 -9.22 -14.10
N SER A 51 -1.69 -8.90 -15.08
CA SER A 51 -2.96 -8.20 -14.85
C SER A 51 -3.96 -8.98 -14.00
N ASP A 52 -3.97 -10.31 -14.07
CA ASP A 52 -4.86 -11.15 -13.25
C ASP A 52 -4.40 -11.13 -11.78
N LEU A 53 -3.08 -11.12 -11.56
CA LEU A 53 -2.49 -10.89 -10.24
C LEU A 53 -2.82 -9.51 -9.71
N LEU A 54 -2.63 -8.46 -10.52
CA LEU A 54 -2.96 -7.09 -10.12
C LEU A 54 -4.44 -6.99 -9.73
N ARG A 55 -5.36 -7.53 -10.55
CA ARG A 55 -6.80 -7.52 -10.27
C ARG A 55 -7.14 -8.26 -8.97
N ALA A 56 -6.48 -9.38 -8.69
CA ALA A 56 -6.73 -10.17 -7.49
C ALA A 56 -6.25 -9.49 -6.20
N ALA A 57 -5.16 -8.74 -6.27
CA ALA A 57 -4.52 -8.14 -5.10
C ALA A 57 -4.88 -6.66 -4.87
N PHE A 58 -5.42 -5.95 -5.85
CA PHE A 58 -5.69 -4.51 -5.76
C PHE A 58 -7.00 -4.18 -4.99
N PRO A 59 -7.02 -3.10 -4.17
CA PRO A 59 -5.88 -2.27 -3.75
C PRO A 59 -5.02 -3.00 -2.70
N GLY A 60 -3.79 -2.50 -2.50
CA GLY A 60 -2.80 -3.13 -1.62
C GLY A 60 -3.30 -3.32 -0.19
N GLY A 61 -3.06 -4.51 0.39
CA GLY A 61 -3.46 -4.83 1.76
C GLY A 61 -2.82 -3.93 2.82
N SER A 62 -1.61 -3.42 2.54
CA SER A 62 -0.83 -2.58 3.46
C SER A 62 -1.41 -1.17 3.69
N ILE A 63 -2.30 -0.70 2.81
CA ILE A 63 -2.91 0.65 2.90
C ILE A 63 -4.43 0.61 3.12
N THR A 64 -5.00 -0.59 3.23
CA THR A 64 -6.41 -0.82 3.53
C THR A 64 -6.56 -1.30 4.97
N GLY A 65 -6.03 -2.48 5.28
CA GLY A 65 -6.27 -3.20 6.53
C GLY A 65 -6.90 -4.56 6.28
N ALA A 66 -6.99 -5.41 7.31
CA ALA A 66 -7.58 -6.74 7.21
C ALA A 66 -8.75 -6.91 8.19
N PRO A 67 -9.87 -7.55 7.78
CA PRO A 67 -10.19 -8.06 6.43
C PRO A 67 -10.40 -6.93 5.40
N LYS A 68 -9.83 -7.08 4.20
CA LYS A 68 -9.69 -5.99 3.20
C LYS A 68 -10.99 -5.28 2.86
N VAL A 69 -12.04 -6.03 2.53
CA VAL A 69 -13.33 -5.45 2.11
C VAL A 69 -13.95 -4.65 3.25
N ARG A 70 -14.00 -5.22 4.47
CA ARG A 70 -14.57 -4.51 5.62
C ARG A 70 -13.74 -3.28 6.00
N ALA A 71 -12.41 -3.37 5.92
CA ALA A 71 -11.54 -2.22 6.16
C ALA A 71 -11.82 -1.09 5.14
N MET A 72 -12.03 -1.42 3.86
CA MET A 72 -12.37 -0.45 2.83
C MET A 72 -13.74 0.21 3.04
N GLU A 73 -14.74 -0.54 3.52
CA GLU A 73 -16.05 0.03 3.88
C GLU A 73 -15.91 1.07 5.01
N ILE A 74 -15.12 0.78 6.04
CA ILE A 74 -14.87 1.72 7.15
C ILE A 74 -14.09 2.94 6.65
N ILE A 75 -13.11 2.75 5.77
CA ILE A 75 -12.36 3.86 5.17
C ILE A 75 -13.31 4.79 4.41
N ASP A 76 -14.22 4.25 3.59
CA ASP A 76 -15.20 5.05 2.83
C ASP A 76 -16.22 5.75 3.75
N GLU A 77 -16.57 5.13 4.88
CA GLU A 77 -17.45 5.72 5.90
C GLU A 77 -16.79 6.90 6.63
N LEU A 78 -15.51 6.78 6.98
CA LEU A 78 -14.81 7.73 7.85
C LEU A 78 -14.06 8.83 7.08
N GLU A 79 -13.50 8.54 5.91
CA GLU A 79 -12.77 9.55 5.15
C GLU A 79 -13.74 10.47 4.40
N PRO A 80 -13.63 11.80 4.59
CA PRO A 80 -14.62 12.73 4.04
C PRO A 80 -14.55 12.89 2.52
N GLN A 81 -13.50 12.36 1.89
CA GLN A 81 -13.31 12.33 0.44
C GLN A 81 -12.72 10.99 0.00
N ARG A 82 -13.04 10.59 -1.23
CA ARG A 82 -12.39 9.43 -1.86
C ARG A 82 -10.91 9.71 -2.10
N ARG A 83 -10.07 8.70 -1.85
CA ARG A 83 -8.61 8.75 -2.00
C ARG A 83 -8.08 9.02 -3.42
N ASN A 84 -8.89 8.74 -4.44
CA ASN A 84 -8.53 8.92 -5.86
C ASN A 84 -7.18 8.27 -6.20
N ALA A 85 -6.16 9.05 -6.56
CA ALA A 85 -4.84 8.55 -6.92
C ALA A 85 -3.99 8.10 -5.72
N TRP A 86 -4.27 8.57 -4.50
CA TRP A 86 -3.50 8.23 -3.31
C TRP A 86 -3.82 6.82 -2.80
N CYS A 87 -2.80 6.08 -2.36
CA CYS A 87 -2.90 4.66 -1.97
C CYS A 87 -3.42 3.72 -3.08
N GLY A 88 -3.41 4.17 -4.34
CA GLY A 88 -3.52 3.33 -5.53
C GLY A 88 -2.15 2.78 -5.96
N SER A 89 -1.97 2.57 -7.26
CA SER A 89 -0.72 2.06 -7.83
C SER A 89 -0.33 2.82 -9.10
N ILE A 90 0.98 3.05 -9.26
CA ILE A 90 1.60 3.47 -10.53
C ILE A 90 2.53 2.35 -10.97
N GLY A 91 2.52 2.00 -12.24
CA GLY A 91 3.36 0.91 -12.73
C GLY A 91 3.25 0.71 -14.23
N TYR A 92 3.82 -0.39 -14.70
CA TYR A 92 3.77 -0.80 -16.10
C TYR A 92 3.38 -2.27 -16.25
N LEU A 93 2.77 -2.60 -17.39
CA LEU A 93 2.59 -3.97 -17.87
C LEU A 93 3.27 -4.04 -19.25
N SER A 94 4.33 -4.82 -19.35
CA SER A 94 5.13 -4.96 -20.57
C SER A 94 4.56 -6.03 -21.49
N PHE A 95 4.78 -5.88 -22.80
CA PHE A 95 4.48 -6.93 -23.78
C PHE A 95 5.22 -8.25 -23.53
N CYS A 96 6.36 -8.21 -22.83
CA CYS A 96 7.07 -9.43 -22.43
C CYS A 96 6.44 -10.13 -21.20
N GLY A 97 5.32 -9.63 -20.68
CA GLY A 97 4.60 -10.20 -19.53
C GLY A 97 5.05 -9.68 -18.17
N ASN A 98 6.15 -8.93 -18.10
CA ASN A 98 6.63 -8.34 -16.85
C ASN A 98 5.72 -7.21 -16.36
N MET A 99 5.60 -7.08 -15.05
CA MET A 99 4.87 -6.02 -14.39
C MET A 99 5.65 -5.56 -13.16
N ASP A 100 5.65 -4.26 -12.93
CA ASP A 100 6.09 -3.65 -11.69
C ASP A 100 5.14 -2.51 -11.33
N THR A 101 4.78 -2.43 -10.05
CA THR A 101 3.78 -1.48 -9.54
C THR A 101 4.15 -1.03 -8.14
N SER A 102 4.08 0.28 -7.91
CA SER A 102 4.17 0.88 -6.57
C SER A 102 2.83 0.88 -5.85
N ILE A 103 2.86 1.26 -4.58
CA ILE A 103 1.71 1.87 -3.90
C ILE A 103 1.97 3.37 -3.84
N THR A 104 1.00 4.20 -4.24
CA THR A 104 1.12 5.67 -4.27
C THR A 104 1.00 6.31 -2.88
N ILE A 105 1.80 5.82 -1.93
CA ILE A 105 2.12 6.53 -0.70
C ILE A 105 3.11 7.66 -1.01
N ARG A 106 3.13 8.70 -0.17
CA ARG A 106 4.02 9.88 -0.36
C ARG A 106 3.87 10.54 -1.74
N THR A 107 2.67 10.49 -2.29
CA THR A 107 2.32 11.00 -3.63
C THR A 107 1.40 12.22 -3.49
N LEU A 108 1.62 13.23 -4.33
CA LEU A 108 0.76 14.42 -4.40
C LEU A 108 -0.07 14.40 -5.67
N THR A 109 -1.29 14.93 -5.61
CA THR A 109 -2.13 15.17 -6.79
C THR A 109 -2.21 16.66 -7.03
N ALA A 110 -1.67 17.14 -8.16
CA ALA A 110 -1.79 18.52 -8.58
C ALA A 110 -2.83 18.63 -9.70
N ILE A 111 -3.93 19.32 -9.45
CA ILE A 111 -5.06 19.42 -10.39
C ILE A 111 -5.72 20.79 -10.25
N ASN A 112 -6.01 21.45 -11.37
CA ASN A 112 -6.75 22.72 -11.43
C ASN A 112 -6.22 23.82 -10.47
N GLY A 113 -4.89 23.93 -10.36
CA GLY A 113 -4.25 24.92 -9.48
C GLY A 113 -4.27 24.57 -7.99
N GLN A 114 -4.75 23.38 -7.61
CA GLN A 114 -4.66 22.87 -6.24
C GLN A 114 -3.71 21.67 -6.16
N ILE A 115 -3.07 21.50 -5.00
CA ILE A 115 -2.22 20.37 -4.68
C ILE A 115 -2.73 19.66 -3.42
N TYR A 116 -2.82 18.34 -3.48
CA TYR A 116 -3.32 17.50 -2.40
C TYR A 116 -2.23 16.52 -1.96
N CYS A 117 -2.09 16.34 -0.64
CA CYS A 117 -1.19 15.36 -0.04
C CYS A 117 -1.89 14.71 1.15
N SER A 118 -2.03 13.39 1.12
CA SER A 118 -2.66 12.61 2.19
C SER A 118 -1.63 11.78 2.95
N ALA A 119 -1.90 11.57 4.23
CA ALA A 119 -1.14 10.70 5.11
C ALA A 119 -2.10 9.78 5.87
N GLY A 120 -1.61 8.60 6.25
CA GLY A 120 -2.40 7.62 7.00
C GLY A 120 -1.52 6.83 7.96
N GLY A 121 -2.15 6.31 9.02
CA GLY A 121 -1.59 5.44 10.05
C GLY A 121 -2.36 4.12 10.11
N GLY A 122 -1.71 3.05 10.54
CA GLY A 122 -2.32 1.73 10.63
C GLY A 122 -2.89 1.52 12.03
N ILE A 123 -4.21 1.55 12.18
CA ILE A 123 -4.85 1.44 13.50
C ILE A 123 -5.04 -0.03 13.89
N VAL A 124 -4.58 -0.38 15.09
CA VAL A 124 -4.83 -1.66 15.75
C VAL A 124 -5.38 -1.43 17.16
N ALA A 125 -5.77 -2.49 17.86
CA ALA A 125 -6.33 -2.37 19.21
C ALA A 125 -5.38 -1.68 20.21
N ASP A 126 -4.06 -1.82 20.01
CA ASP A 126 -3.04 -1.24 20.88
C ASP A 126 -2.65 0.20 20.48
N SER A 127 -3.19 0.72 19.38
CA SER A 127 -2.91 2.09 18.91
C SER A 127 -3.35 3.14 19.93
N GLN A 128 -2.57 4.20 20.05
CA GLN A 128 -2.89 5.39 20.86
C GLN A 128 -3.24 6.53 19.93
N GLU A 129 -4.37 7.19 20.15
CA GLU A 129 -4.93 8.21 19.26
C GLU A 129 -3.91 9.30 18.90
N GLU A 130 -3.30 9.94 19.90
CA GLU A 130 -2.33 11.02 19.70
C GLU A 130 -1.07 10.55 18.96
N ALA A 131 -0.64 9.30 19.18
CA ALA A 131 0.54 8.75 18.53
C ALA A 131 0.28 8.47 17.04
N GLU A 132 -0.86 7.88 16.71
CA GLU A 132 -1.26 7.64 15.31
C GLU A 132 -1.49 8.96 14.56
N TYR A 133 -2.11 9.94 15.23
CA TYR A 133 -2.26 11.28 14.68
C TYR A 133 -0.90 11.90 14.34
N GLN A 134 0.06 11.87 15.27
CA GLN A 134 1.41 12.39 15.03
C GLN A 134 2.12 11.64 13.89
N GLU A 135 1.95 10.32 13.79
CA GLU A 135 2.56 9.51 12.74
C GLU A 135 2.12 9.97 11.33
N THR A 136 0.87 10.40 11.17
CA THR A 136 0.41 10.95 9.88
C THR A 136 1.24 12.16 9.45
N PHE A 137 1.61 13.05 10.38
CA PHE A 137 2.46 14.20 10.10
C PHE A 137 3.89 13.78 9.79
N ASP A 138 4.47 12.87 10.57
CA ASP A 138 5.86 12.43 10.41
C ASP A 138 6.13 11.88 9.00
N LYS A 139 5.12 11.23 8.43
CA LYS A 139 5.15 10.64 7.10
C LYS A 139 5.25 11.67 5.97
N VAL A 140 4.66 12.85 6.10
CA VAL A 140 4.58 13.85 5.00
C VAL A 140 5.22 15.19 5.29
N ASN A 141 5.59 15.49 6.55
CA ASN A 141 6.14 16.78 6.96
C ASN A 141 7.36 17.21 6.15
N LYS A 142 8.26 16.29 5.77
CA LYS A 142 9.41 16.62 4.93
C LYS A 142 9.00 17.10 3.53
N ILE A 143 7.95 16.52 2.95
CA ILE A 143 7.40 16.90 1.65
C ILE A 143 6.73 18.27 1.76
N LEU A 144 5.84 18.45 2.75
CA LEU A 144 5.09 19.69 2.93
C LEU A 144 6.01 20.89 3.15
N ARG A 145 6.96 20.77 4.09
CA ARG A 145 7.93 21.85 4.39
C ARG A 145 8.85 22.19 3.22
N GLN A 146 9.06 21.26 2.29
CA GLN A 146 9.88 21.51 1.11
C GLN A 146 9.11 22.29 0.04
N LEU A 147 7.78 22.17 -0.02
CA LEU A 147 6.94 22.86 -1.00
C LEU A 147 6.59 24.31 -0.60
N GLU A 148 6.81 24.67 0.67
CA GLU A 148 6.55 26.01 1.21
C GLU A 148 7.65 27.04 0.88
N LYS A 149 8.74 26.62 0.23
CA LYS A 149 9.91 27.45 -0.09
C LYS A 149 10.10 27.54 -1.60
#